data_AF-A0A1Q3VWK8-F1
#
_entry.id   AF-A0A1Q3VWK8-F1
#
_cell.length_a   1.000
_cell.length_b   1.000
_cell.length_c   1.000
_cell.angle_alpha   90.00
_cell.angle_beta   90.00
_cell.angle_gamma   90.00
#
_symmetry.space_group_name_H-M   'P 1'
#
loop_
_entity.id
_entity.type
_entity.pdbx_description
1 polymer ?
#
loop_
_entity_poly.entity_id
_entity_poly.type
_entity_poly.pdbx_seq_one_letter_code
_entity_poly.pdbx_strand_id
1 'polypeptide(L)'
;MSTASQALKKHLEQGFTLFEMLLVIALIGILLLIADMGNIIRLNTTYYQARQEANNRKIAAALLQHARTNTTQGFLSNPYTGGGYYSTILDPSDTTLAQMFRSANLPPAELNSDGSSGANVRVYQTVTLTESIPLDFRSGPLTTITYQYGEVHLTACMLSNSCNRSPLPGASTALTAANYKTWTTTAPDLPPTLFSTREIQKQMLAATSERLAMIRDQAIARVNVRRLSADAADTTNWYPYSYATGAPTTPSPNMAGSDASVNQGCWDGWYQLNAANVNILPQLGLTAAQYGITAWGARIEYCRDYDPALRGANSLPHYAALRINMNVSQALPPNNTLQSDNLFITF
;
A
#
# COMPACT_ATOMS: atom_id res chain seq x y z
N MET A 1 28.32 -66.81 9.44
CA MET A 1 28.54 -65.36 9.66
C MET A 1 29.96 -65.16 10.15
N SER A 2 30.89 -64.47 9.49
CA SER A 2 30.96 -63.89 8.16
C SER A 2 32.47 -63.75 7.91
N THR A 3 33.02 -64.53 6.98
CA THR A 3 34.42 -64.46 6.55
C THR A 3 34.81 -63.09 5.98
N ALA A 4 33.82 -62.25 5.65
CA ALA A 4 34.04 -60.84 5.30
C ALA A 4 34.47 -59.98 6.51
N SER A 5 34.11 -60.34 7.74
CA SER A 5 34.46 -59.58 8.96
C SER A 5 35.94 -59.76 9.35
N GLN A 6 36.52 -60.93 9.11
CA GLN A 6 37.94 -61.18 9.37
C GLN A 6 38.86 -60.63 8.26
N ALA A 7 38.38 -60.54 7.02
CA ALA A 7 39.12 -59.88 5.94
C ALA A 7 39.24 -58.35 6.17
N LEU A 8 38.19 -57.72 6.72
CA LEU A 8 38.21 -56.29 7.01
C LEU A 8 39.16 -55.92 8.17
N LYS A 9 39.25 -56.77 9.22
CA LYS A 9 40.16 -56.53 10.36
C LYS A 9 41.64 -56.66 10.00
N LYS A 10 42.00 -57.56 9.07
CA LYS A 10 43.40 -57.78 8.69
C LYS A 10 44.00 -56.62 7.88
N HIS A 11 43.17 -55.79 7.25
CA HIS A 11 43.60 -54.57 6.55
C HIS A 11 43.74 -53.34 7.44
N LEU A 12 43.26 -53.36 8.69
CA LEU A 12 43.32 -52.23 9.62
C LEU A 12 44.58 -52.22 10.52
N GLU A 13 45.37 -53.31 10.54
CA GLU A 13 46.59 -53.44 11.37
C GLU A 13 47.90 -53.43 10.55
N GLN A 14 47.82 -53.28 9.23
CA GLN A 14 49.00 -52.94 8.42
C GLN A 14 49.16 -51.42 8.45
N GLY A 15 50.19 -50.94 9.15
CA GLY A 15 50.49 -49.52 9.26
C GLY A 15 50.51 -48.88 7.87
N PHE A 16 49.77 -47.77 7.74
CA PHE A 16 49.66 -46.97 6.52
C PHE A 16 51.05 -46.76 5.93
N THR A 17 51.29 -47.31 4.74
CA THR A 17 52.59 -47.17 4.10
C THR A 17 52.74 -45.73 3.62
N LEU A 18 53.96 -45.17 3.74
CA LEU A 18 54.25 -43.81 3.25
C LEU A 18 53.85 -43.64 1.76
N PHE A 19 53.89 -44.74 1.01
CA PHE A 19 53.45 -44.82 -0.37
C PHE A 19 51.93 -44.63 -0.55
N GLU A 20 51.09 -45.25 0.29
CA GLU A 20 49.63 -45.02 0.27
C GLU A 20 49.28 -43.57 0.61
N MET A 21 49.98 -42.97 1.57
CA MET A 21 49.79 -41.54 1.88
C MET A 21 50.17 -40.64 0.71
N LEU A 22 51.30 -40.90 0.05
CA LEU A 22 51.72 -40.17 -1.15
C LEU A 22 50.72 -40.33 -2.30
N LEU A 23 50.16 -41.54 -2.47
CA LEU A 23 49.16 -41.82 -3.50
C LEU A 23 47.83 -41.12 -3.21
N VAL A 24 47.39 -41.06 -1.95
CA VAL A 24 46.21 -40.28 -1.55
C VAL A 24 46.43 -38.77 -1.74
N ILE A 25 47.59 -38.25 -1.37
CA ILE A 25 47.92 -36.82 -1.57
C ILE A 25 48.00 -36.49 -3.07
N ALA A 26 48.59 -37.36 -3.89
CA ALA A 26 48.65 -37.19 -5.34
C ALA A 26 47.25 -37.23 -5.97
N LEU A 27 46.38 -38.16 -5.54
CA LEU A 27 44.99 -38.23 -5.99
C LEU A 27 44.19 -36.99 -5.57
N ILE A 28 44.34 -36.51 -4.33
CA ILE A 28 43.72 -35.25 -3.87
C ILE A 28 44.23 -34.07 -4.69
N GLY A 29 45.54 -34.00 -4.97
CA GLY A 29 46.12 -32.95 -5.81
C GLY A 29 45.58 -32.96 -7.24
N ILE A 30 45.44 -34.14 -7.85
CA ILE A 30 44.85 -34.30 -9.19
C ILE A 30 43.35 -33.95 -9.16
N LEU A 31 42.60 -34.37 -8.14
CA LEU A 31 41.18 -34.02 -7.99
C LEU A 31 40.97 -32.51 -7.79
N LEU A 32 41.86 -31.84 -7.03
CA LEU A 32 41.83 -30.37 -6.87
C LEU A 32 42.21 -29.64 -8.16
N LEU A 33 43.07 -30.22 -9.01
CA LEU A 33 43.42 -29.68 -10.33
C LEU A 33 42.30 -29.86 -11.37
N ILE A 34 41.54 -30.97 -11.29
CA ILE A 34 40.40 -31.25 -12.17
C ILE A 34 39.14 -30.50 -11.72
N ALA A 35 39.02 -30.18 -10.43
CA ALA A 35 37.97 -29.32 -9.92
C ALA A 35 38.12 -27.92 -10.53
N ASP A 36 37.33 -27.62 -11.54
CA ASP A 36 37.28 -26.30 -12.17
C ASP A 36 36.84 -25.26 -11.13
N MET A 37 37.82 -24.62 -10.49
CA MET A 37 37.62 -23.56 -9.50
C MET A 37 36.78 -22.42 -10.06
N GLY A 38 36.81 -22.20 -11.38
CA GLY A 38 35.94 -21.24 -12.06
C GLY A 38 34.46 -21.59 -11.91
N ASN A 39 34.09 -22.88 -12.03
CA ASN A 39 32.72 -23.33 -11.82
C ASN A 39 32.28 -23.20 -10.35
N ILE A 40 33.16 -23.48 -9.39
CA ILE A 40 32.85 -23.33 -7.96
C ILE A 40 32.61 -21.86 -7.61
N ILE A 41 33.46 -20.94 -8.10
CA ILE A 41 33.30 -19.50 -7.90
C ILE A 41 31.98 -19.03 -8.53
N ARG A 42 31.68 -19.43 -9.77
CA ARG A 42 30.42 -19.08 -10.46
C ARG A 42 29.19 -19.62 -9.74
N LEU A 43 29.25 -20.83 -9.19
CA LEU A 43 28.16 -21.41 -8.42
C LEU A 43 27.93 -20.63 -7.11
N ASN A 44 29.01 -20.26 -6.41
CA ASN A 44 28.90 -19.45 -5.20
C ASN A 44 28.32 -18.05 -5.48
N THR A 45 28.75 -17.38 -6.56
CA THR A 45 28.18 -16.08 -6.94
C THR A 45 26.71 -16.21 -7.33
N THR A 46 26.33 -17.26 -8.05
CA THR A 46 24.93 -17.51 -8.45
C THR A 46 24.07 -17.79 -7.22
N TYR A 47 24.54 -18.62 -6.30
CA TYR A 47 23.84 -18.92 -5.05
C TYR A 47 23.67 -17.66 -4.19
N TYR A 48 24.72 -16.86 -4.08
CA TYR A 48 24.67 -15.58 -3.38
C TYR A 48 23.62 -14.65 -4.00
N GLN A 49 23.64 -14.46 -5.32
CA GLN A 49 22.65 -13.63 -6.02
C GLN A 49 21.22 -14.14 -5.81
N ALA A 50 20.98 -15.43 -5.98
CA ALA A 50 19.67 -16.04 -5.79
C ALA A 50 19.15 -15.88 -4.35
N ARG A 51 20.03 -16.00 -3.35
CA ARG A 51 19.67 -15.74 -1.94
C ARG A 51 19.30 -14.28 -1.73
N GLN A 52 20.09 -13.35 -2.26
CA GLN A 52 19.83 -11.92 -2.07
C GLN A 52 18.55 -11.46 -2.78
N GLU A 53 18.27 -12.02 -3.96
CA GLU A 53 17.00 -11.83 -4.66
C GLU A 53 15.81 -12.39 -3.86
N ALA A 54 15.93 -13.59 -3.30
CA ALA A 54 14.90 -14.17 -2.44
C ALA A 54 14.65 -13.29 -1.19
N ASN A 55 15.70 -12.73 -0.60
CA ASN A 55 15.58 -11.78 0.50
C ASN A 55 14.92 -10.47 0.07
N ASN A 56 15.29 -9.90 -1.08
CA ASN A 56 14.65 -8.69 -1.63
C ASN A 56 13.14 -8.91 -1.84
N ARG A 57 12.73 -10.09 -2.32
CA ARG A 57 11.30 -10.47 -2.46
C ARG A 57 10.58 -10.53 -1.13
N LYS A 58 11.18 -11.14 -0.10
CA LYS A 58 10.61 -11.16 1.25
C LYS A 58 10.49 -9.76 1.84
N ILE A 59 11.49 -8.91 1.62
CA ILE A 59 11.50 -7.52 2.07
C ILE A 59 10.37 -6.73 1.39
N ALA A 60 10.25 -6.82 0.06
CA ALA A 60 9.18 -6.20 -0.71
C ALA A 60 7.79 -6.65 -0.24
N ALA A 61 7.60 -7.95 0.00
CA ALA A 61 6.34 -8.49 0.52
C ALA A 61 6.01 -7.95 1.92
N ALA A 62 7.01 -7.89 2.82
CA ALA A 62 6.83 -7.32 4.15
C ALA A 62 6.54 -5.81 4.12
N LEU A 63 7.19 -5.04 3.23
CA LEU A 63 6.90 -3.62 3.03
C LEU A 63 5.47 -3.39 2.51
N LEU A 64 5.00 -4.22 1.57
CA LEU A 64 3.61 -4.18 1.09
C LEU A 64 2.61 -4.56 2.18
N GLN A 65 2.94 -5.56 3.01
CA GLN A 65 2.09 -5.95 4.13
C GLN A 65 2.04 -4.84 5.18
N HIS A 66 3.16 -4.21 5.50
CA HIS A 66 3.22 -3.06 6.39
C HIS A 66 2.37 -1.90 5.87
N ALA A 67 2.50 -1.56 4.58
CA ALA A 67 1.65 -0.57 3.93
C ALA A 67 0.17 -0.91 4.07
N ARG A 68 -0.21 -2.18 3.91
CA ARG A 68 -1.61 -2.60 4.02
C ARG A 68 -2.18 -2.48 5.43
N THR A 69 -1.42 -2.84 6.47
CA THR A 69 -1.98 -3.01 7.82
C THR A 69 -1.60 -1.93 8.82
N ASN A 70 -0.56 -1.16 8.56
CA ASN A 70 0.01 -0.23 9.55
C ASN A 70 0.08 1.21 9.06
N THR A 71 -0.11 1.47 7.76
CA THR A 71 -0.22 2.84 7.26
C THR A 71 -1.67 3.15 6.89
N THR A 72 -2.18 4.30 7.35
CA THR A 72 -3.58 4.70 7.13
C THR A 72 -3.91 4.88 5.65
N GLN A 73 -2.92 5.28 4.85
CA GLN A 73 -3.09 5.56 3.42
C GLN A 73 -2.67 4.42 2.50
N GLY A 74 -2.18 3.29 3.01
CA GLY A 74 -1.71 2.20 2.15
C GLY A 74 -0.40 2.53 1.42
N PHE A 75 0.42 3.43 1.96
CA PHE A 75 1.72 3.82 1.44
C PHE A 75 2.85 3.03 2.07
N LEU A 76 3.94 2.86 1.32
CA LEU A 76 5.16 2.24 1.80
C LEU A 76 5.84 3.14 2.83
N SER A 77 6.66 2.54 3.69
CA SER A 77 7.53 3.28 4.60
C SER A 77 8.55 4.12 3.82
N ASN A 78 8.96 5.26 4.35
CA ASN A 78 10.02 6.05 3.73
C ASN A 78 11.37 5.33 3.81
N PRO A 79 12.26 5.48 2.80
CA PRO A 79 13.62 4.98 2.91
C PRO A 79 14.36 5.56 4.11
N TYR A 80 15.05 4.72 4.85
CA TYR A 80 15.82 5.12 6.02
C TYR A 80 17.19 5.69 5.63
N THR A 81 17.58 6.79 6.26
CA THR A 81 18.93 7.37 6.18
C THR A 81 19.42 7.65 7.59
N GLY A 82 20.54 7.05 7.98
CA GLY A 82 21.08 7.12 9.34
C GLY A 82 22.03 5.96 9.65
N GLY A 83 22.86 6.11 10.68
CA GLY A 83 23.83 5.06 11.06
C GLY A 83 24.83 4.69 9.95
N GLY A 84 25.13 5.62 9.03
CA GLY A 84 25.98 5.40 7.87
C GLY A 84 25.25 4.84 6.64
N TYR A 85 23.97 4.48 6.74
CA TYR A 85 23.17 4.05 5.59
C TYR A 85 22.51 5.25 4.89
N TYR A 86 22.36 5.15 3.57
CA TYR A 86 21.59 6.08 2.73
C TYR A 86 20.54 5.30 1.95
N SER A 87 19.29 5.75 2.00
CA SER A 87 18.16 5.15 1.28
C SER A 87 18.03 3.63 1.47
N THR A 88 18.08 3.16 2.72
CA THR A 88 17.92 1.73 3.06
C THR A 88 16.51 1.43 3.59
N ILE A 89 16.27 0.20 4.03
CA ILE A 89 14.92 -0.35 4.24
C ILE A 89 14.35 -0.04 5.61
N LEU A 90 15.08 -0.40 6.66
CA LEU A 90 14.57 -0.40 8.02
C LEU A 90 15.23 0.71 8.82
N ASP A 91 14.41 1.63 9.32
CA ASP A 91 14.76 2.46 10.47
C ASP A 91 14.81 1.56 11.72
N PRO A 92 15.95 1.50 12.44
CA PRO A 92 16.06 0.69 13.66
C PRO A 92 15.02 1.00 14.75
N SER A 93 14.42 2.19 14.72
CA SER A 93 13.35 2.59 15.64
C SER A 93 11.96 2.06 15.26
N ASP A 94 11.76 1.61 14.02
CA ASP A 94 10.48 1.03 13.56
C ASP A 94 10.37 -0.44 13.99
N THR A 95 9.93 -0.64 15.24
CA THR A 95 9.77 -1.98 15.82
C THR A 95 8.72 -2.82 15.12
N THR A 96 7.72 -2.18 14.52
CA THR A 96 6.60 -2.84 13.84
C THR A 96 7.07 -3.48 12.54
N LEU A 97 7.75 -2.70 11.70
CA LEU A 97 8.32 -3.19 10.46
C LEU A 97 9.42 -4.23 10.72
N ALA A 98 10.25 -4.02 11.76
CA ALA A 98 11.24 -5.00 12.20
C ALA A 98 10.61 -6.35 12.58
N GLN A 99 9.47 -6.34 13.27
CA GLN A 99 8.74 -7.57 13.62
C GLN A 99 8.19 -8.28 12.38
N MET A 100 7.70 -7.54 11.38
CA MET A 100 7.24 -8.12 10.11
C MET A 100 8.39 -8.81 9.37
N PHE A 101 9.57 -8.19 9.30
CA PHE A 101 10.72 -8.84 8.69
C PHE A 101 11.16 -10.11 9.42
N ARG A 102 11.13 -10.12 10.75
CA ARG A 102 11.39 -11.34 11.54
C ARG A 102 10.37 -12.44 11.23
N SER A 103 9.09 -12.09 11.10
CA SER A 103 8.04 -13.05 10.73
C SER A 103 8.22 -13.62 9.31
N ALA A 104 8.85 -12.85 8.42
CA ALA A 104 9.25 -13.28 7.08
C ALA A 104 10.56 -14.10 7.05
N ASN A 105 11.12 -14.44 8.23
CA ASN A 105 12.38 -15.15 8.39
C ASN A 105 13.55 -14.46 7.67
N LEU A 106 13.66 -13.13 7.86
CA LEU A 106 14.79 -12.32 7.44
C LEU A 106 15.70 -12.01 8.64
N PRO A 107 16.99 -12.37 8.59
CA PRO A 107 17.94 -12.00 9.62
C PRO A 107 18.08 -10.47 9.73
N PRO A 108 18.13 -9.88 10.94
CA PRO A 108 18.28 -8.43 11.11
C PRO A 108 19.51 -7.84 10.40
N ALA A 109 20.61 -8.60 10.36
CA ALA A 109 21.83 -8.19 9.67
C ALA A 109 21.70 -8.15 8.13
N GLU A 110 20.64 -8.76 7.57
CA GLU A 110 20.40 -8.82 6.12
C GLU A 110 19.32 -7.83 5.65
N LEU A 111 18.79 -7.00 6.55
CA LEU A 111 17.75 -6.03 6.20
C LEU A 111 18.35 -4.85 5.45
N ASN A 112 19.30 -4.14 6.07
CA ASN A 112 19.93 -2.97 5.46
C ASN A 112 21.22 -3.32 4.70
N SER A 113 21.69 -4.56 4.79
CA SER A 113 22.86 -5.06 4.07
C SER A 113 22.72 -6.55 3.68
N ASP A 114 23.81 -7.19 3.27
CA ASP A 114 23.87 -8.61 2.90
C ASP A 114 24.25 -9.54 4.07
N GLY A 115 24.46 -9.00 5.27
CA GLY A 115 24.90 -9.76 6.45
C GLY A 115 26.35 -10.25 6.40
N SER A 116 27.12 -9.89 5.37
CA SER A 116 28.55 -10.21 5.28
C SER A 116 29.38 -9.29 6.17
N SER A 117 30.65 -9.64 6.38
CA SER A 117 31.60 -8.75 7.08
C SER A 117 31.84 -7.42 6.36
N GLY A 118 31.67 -7.39 5.03
CA GLY A 118 31.73 -6.17 4.23
C GLY A 118 30.46 -5.33 4.34
N ALA A 119 29.34 -5.90 4.76
CA ALA A 119 28.04 -5.24 4.88
C ALA A 119 27.68 -4.45 3.61
N ASN A 120 27.60 -5.14 2.48
CA ASN A 120 27.17 -4.51 1.22
C ASN A 120 25.77 -3.94 1.39
N VAL A 121 25.58 -2.66 1.06
CA VAL A 121 24.37 -1.92 1.41
C VAL A 121 23.21 -2.33 0.51
N ARG A 122 22.05 -2.56 1.15
CA ARG A 122 20.78 -2.76 0.47
C ARG A 122 20.08 -1.42 0.33
N VAL A 123 19.70 -1.11 -0.90
CA VAL A 123 19.08 0.15 -1.29
C VAL A 123 17.59 -0.09 -1.49
N TYR A 124 16.81 0.87 -1.01
CA TYR A 124 15.37 0.94 -1.13
C TYR A 124 14.99 2.33 -1.62
N GLN A 125 14.32 2.39 -2.76
CA GLN A 125 13.80 3.62 -3.32
C GLN A 125 12.30 3.52 -3.53
N THR A 126 11.63 4.68 -3.45
CA THR A 126 10.20 4.80 -3.71
C THR A 126 9.95 5.98 -4.62
N VAL A 127 9.00 5.82 -5.54
CA VAL A 127 8.45 6.93 -6.31
C VAL A 127 6.94 6.98 -6.20
N THR A 128 6.41 8.19 -6.02
CA THR A 128 4.97 8.44 -5.96
C THR A 128 4.44 8.68 -7.36
N LEU A 129 3.35 8.00 -7.71
CA LEU A 129 2.70 8.03 -9.00
C LEU A 129 1.20 8.24 -8.81
N THR A 130 0.52 8.71 -9.85
CA THR A 130 -0.93 8.90 -9.87
C THR A 130 -1.57 8.14 -11.02
N GLU A 131 -2.80 7.70 -10.83
CA GLU A 131 -3.63 7.07 -11.86
C GLU A 131 -5.09 7.53 -11.71
N SER A 132 -5.72 7.85 -12.84
CA SER A 132 -7.15 8.16 -12.88
C SER A 132 -7.95 6.91 -13.22
N ILE A 133 -8.89 6.54 -12.35
CA ILE A 133 -9.73 5.34 -12.48
C ILE A 133 -11.20 5.74 -12.20
N PRO A 134 -12.19 5.23 -12.95
CA PRO A 134 -13.60 5.40 -12.59
C PRO A 134 -13.89 4.89 -11.17
N LEU A 135 -14.76 5.58 -10.41
CA LEU A 135 -15.11 5.20 -9.04
C LEU A 135 -15.50 3.72 -8.92
N ASP A 136 -16.28 3.19 -9.88
CA ASP A 136 -16.77 1.81 -9.87
C ASP A 136 -15.92 0.87 -10.76
N PHE A 137 -14.70 1.27 -11.12
CA PHE A 137 -13.74 0.60 -12.03
C PHE A 137 -14.20 0.37 -13.47
N ARG A 138 -15.51 0.33 -13.72
CA ARG A 138 -16.10 0.08 -15.05
C ARG A 138 -16.72 1.34 -15.64
N SER A 139 -17.30 2.18 -14.80
CA SER A 139 -18.07 3.36 -15.18
C SER A 139 -18.08 4.39 -14.05
N GLY A 140 -18.69 5.55 -14.34
CA GLY A 140 -18.86 6.62 -13.37
C GLY A 140 -17.77 7.68 -13.46
N PRO A 141 -17.83 8.67 -12.55
CA PRO A 141 -16.88 9.77 -12.54
C PRO A 141 -15.46 9.29 -12.19
N LEU A 142 -14.46 9.95 -12.78
CA LEU A 142 -13.06 9.62 -12.57
C LEU A 142 -12.59 10.08 -11.20
N THR A 143 -11.88 9.20 -10.51
CA THR A 143 -11.15 9.48 -9.26
C THR A 143 -9.66 9.34 -9.53
N THR A 144 -8.85 10.07 -8.78
CA THR A 144 -7.39 9.97 -8.85
C THR A 144 -6.89 9.22 -7.62
N ILE A 145 -6.23 8.10 -7.86
CA ILE A 145 -5.46 7.38 -6.84
C ILE A 145 -3.99 7.75 -6.97
N THR A 146 -3.37 8.03 -5.83
CA THR A 146 -1.93 8.16 -5.65
C THR A 146 -1.43 6.82 -5.11
N TYR A 147 -0.39 6.27 -5.71
CA TYR A 147 0.23 5.03 -5.27
C TYR A 147 1.75 5.17 -5.31
N GLN A 148 2.44 4.25 -4.65
CA GLN A 148 3.89 4.22 -4.64
C GLN A 148 4.40 2.99 -5.39
N TYR A 149 5.47 3.20 -6.13
CA TYR A 149 6.26 2.16 -6.76
C TYR A 149 7.60 2.10 -6.04
N GLY A 150 7.94 0.91 -5.53
CA GLY A 150 9.15 0.66 -4.77
C GLY A 150 10.09 -0.28 -5.50
N GLU A 151 11.37 -0.10 -5.25
CA GLU A 151 12.39 -1.05 -5.66
C GLU A 151 13.32 -1.34 -4.48
N VAL A 152 13.76 -2.58 -4.35
CA VAL A 152 14.84 -2.97 -3.45
C VAL A 152 15.89 -3.74 -4.21
N HIS A 153 17.15 -3.34 -4.08
CA HIS A 153 18.29 -4.06 -4.62
C HIS A 153 19.47 -4.07 -3.67
N LEU A 154 20.44 -4.94 -3.94
CA LEU A 154 21.68 -5.01 -3.18
C LEU A 154 22.81 -4.42 -4.02
N THR A 155 23.56 -3.49 -3.45
CA THR A 155 24.74 -2.91 -4.12
C THR A 155 25.96 -3.80 -3.93
N ALA A 156 27.02 -3.59 -4.72
CA ALA A 156 28.35 -4.11 -4.37
C ALA A 156 29.12 -3.18 -3.42
N CYS A 157 28.44 -2.16 -2.88
CA CYS A 157 29.07 -1.12 -2.08
C CYS A 157 28.98 -1.45 -0.59
N MET A 158 30.14 -1.67 0.03
CA MET A 158 30.24 -1.83 1.48
C MET A 158 29.87 -0.54 2.21
N LEU A 159 29.29 -0.66 3.41
CA LEU A 159 28.89 0.46 4.25
C LEU A 159 30.04 1.47 4.49
N SER A 160 31.27 0.97 4.63
CA SER A 160 32.48 1.78 4.88
C SER A 160 33.11 2.36 3.61
N ASN A 161 32.65 1.99 2.41
CA ASN A 161 33.28 2.40 1.16
C ASN A 161 32.75 3.75 0.68
N SER A 162 33.56 4.43 -0.14
CA SER A 162 33.24 5.74 -0.71
C SER A 162 32.07 5.75 -1.70
N CYS A 163 31.68 4.59 -2.23
CA CYS A 163 30.48 4.44 -3.06
C CYS A 163 29.17 4.50 -2.25
N ASN A 164 29.23 4.44 -0.92
CA ASN A 164 28.07 4.53 -0.04
C ASN A 164 27.88 6.00 0.33
N ARG A 165 27.23 6.74 -0.56
CA ARG A 165 27.10 8.20 -0.47
C ARG A 165 25.66 8.64 -0.64
N SER A 166 25.33 9.78 -0.05
CA SER A 166 24.03 10.43 -0.24
C SER A 166 23.88 10.96 -1.68
N PRO A 167 22.68 10.90 -2.28
CA PRO A 167 21.45 10.33 -1.72
C PRO A 167 21.32 8.82 -1.94
N LEU A 168 22.16 8.23 -2.79
CA LEU A 168 22.00 6.85 -3.25
C LEU A 168 23.35 6.10 -3.27
N PRO A 169 23.47 4.98 -2.52
CA PRO A 169 24.62 4.08 -2.60
C PRO A 169 24.67 3.32 -3.93
N GLY A 170 25.88 2.92 -4.34
CA GLY A 170 26.07 2.01 -5.48
C GLY A 170 26.23 2.70 -6.83
N ALA A 171 26.09 1.92 -7.90
CA ALA A 171 26.28 2.38 -9.28
C ALA A 171 24.96 2.69 -10.00
N SER A 172 23.84 2.16 -9.48
CA SER A 172 22.52 2.32 -10.05
C SER A 172 22.00 3.75 -9.97
N THR A 173 21.19 4.15 -10.96
CA THR A 173 20.59 5.49 -11.01
C THR A 173 19.36 5.60 -10.10
N ALA A 174 18.94 6.82 -9.76
CA ALA A 174 17.74 7.03 -8.96
C ALA A 174 16.46 6.59 -9.68
N LEU A 175 15.54 5.98 -8.93
CA LEU A 175 14.20 5.66 -9.39
C LEU A 175 13.36 6.95 -9.47
N THR A 176 12.72 7.18 -10.61
CA THR A 176 11.93 8.40 -10.90
C THR A 176 10.62 8.05 -11.61
N ALA A 177 9.70 9.02 -11.66
CA ALA A 177 8.42 8.84 -12.35
C ALA A 177 8.61 8.67 -13.87
N ALA A 178 9.74 9.13 -14.43
CA ALA A 178 10.05 9.00 -15.84
C ALA A 178 10.61 7.62 -16.21
N ASN A 179 11.37 6.98 -15.30
CA ASN A 179 12.05 5.73 -15.59
C ASN A 179 11.48 4.50 -14.87
N TYR A 180 10.47 4.60 -13.99
CA TYR A 180 10.01 3.45 -13.16
C TYR A 180 9.64 2.17 -13.94
N LYS A 181 9.19 2.29 -15.20
CA LYS A 181 8.86 1.13 -16.06
C LYS A 181 10.08 0.48 -16.72
N THR A 182 11.16 1.22 -16.87
CA THR A 182 12.39 0.80 -17.56
C THR A 182 13.60 0.76 -16.63
N TRP A 183 13.40 1.08 -15.35
CA TRP A 183 14.46 1.14 -14.36
C TRP A 183 15.01 -0.26 -14.10
N THR A 184 16.34 -0.34 -14.08
CA THR A 184 17.09 -1.56 -13.78
C THR A 184 18.37 -1.18 -13.06
N THR A 185 18.96 -2.13 -12.36
CA THR A 185 20.24 -1.91 -11.69
C THR A 185 21.38 -1.88 -12.70
N THR A 186 22.43 -1.14 -12.34
CA THR A 186 23.67 -1.06 -13.10
C THR A 186 24.74 -1.90 -12.40
N ALA A 187 25.43 -2.76 -13.14
CA ALA A 187 26.53 -3.55 -12.59
C ALA A 187 27.55 -2.63 -11.89
N PRO A 188 28.07 -3.01 -10.71
CA PRO A 188 28.02 -4.35 -10.10
C PRO A 188 26.82 -4.61 -9.17
N ASP A 189 25.83 -3.72 -9.11
CA ASP A 189 24.66 -3.92 -8.26
C ASP A 189 23.83 -5.13 -8.74
N LEU A 190 23.23 -5.86 -7.79
CA LEU A 190 22.44 -7.05 -8.08
C LEU A 190 21.06 -6.69 -8.64
N PRO A 191 20.38 -7.63 -9.34
CA PRO A 191 19.03 -7.38 -9.86
C PRO A 191 18.02 -6.92 -8.78
N PRO A 192 17.12 -5.99 -9.13
CA PRO A 192 16.17 -5.44 -8.18
C PRO A 192 14.93 -6.32 -8.01
N THR A 193 14.23 -6.12 -6.90
CA THR A 193 12.82 -6.53 -6.74
C THR A 193 11.94 -5.29 -6.80
N LEU A 194 11.04 -5.26 -7.77
CA LEU A 194 10.10 -4.16 -7.97
C LEU A 194 8.72 -4.52 -7.41
N PHE A 195 8.03 -3.55 -6.81
CA PHE A 195 6.72 -3.75 -6.20
C PHE A 195 5.92 -2.45 -6.15
N SER A 196 4.60 -2.54 -5.94
CA SER A 196 3.73 -1.37 -5.97
C SER A 196 2.54 -1.50 -5.04
N THR A 197 2.15 -0.37 -4.42
CA THR A 197 0.94 -0.27 -3.60
C THR A 197 -0.33 -0.05 -4.43
N ARG A 198 -0.24 -0.01 -5.77
CA ARG A 198 -1.38 0.23 -6.67
C ARG A 198 -2.58 -0.67 -6.37
N GLU A 199 -2.37 -1.95 -6.14
CA GLU A 199 -3.46 -2.88 -5.84
C GLU A 199 -4.07 -2.66 -4.44
N ILE A 200 -3.29 -2.18 -3.47
CA ILE A 200 -3.81 -1.74 -2.16
C ILE A 200 -4.74 -0.54 -2.37
N GLN A 201 -4.30 0.45 -3.16
CA GLN A 201 -5.11 1.64 -3.46
C GLN A 201 -6.41 1.29 -4.19
N LYS A 202 -6.38 0.34 -5.12
CA LYS A 202 -7.61 -0.16 -5.77
C LYS A 202 -8.53 -0.87 -4.80
N GLN A 203 -8.02 -1.69 -3.88
CA GLN A 203 -8.86 -2.32 -2.85
C GLN A 203 -9.55 -1.28 -1.96
N MET A 204 -8.84 -0.20 -1.60
CA MET A 204 -9.40 0.92 -0.84
C MET A 204 -10.45 1.71 -1.65
N LEU A 205 -10.24 1.88 -2.95
CA LEU A 205 -11.23 2.48 -3.85
C LEU A 205 -12.50 1.63 -3.92
N ALA A 206 -12.36 0.31 -4.06
CA ALA A 206 -13.49 -0.61 -4.08
C ALA A 206 -14.33 -0.54 -2.79
N ALA A 207 -13.67 -0.55 -1.63
CA ALA A 207 -14.36 -0.39 -0.35
C ALA A 207 -15.06 0.98 -0.22
N THR A 208 -14.48 2.04 -0.80
CA THR A 208 -15.08 3.38 -0.81
C THR A 208 -16.31 3.43 -1.72
N SER A 209 -16.22 2.88 -2.93
CA SER A 209 -17.36 2.77 -3.86
C SER A 209 -18.52 1.97 -3.23
N GLU A 210 -18.24 0.84 -2.60
CA GLU A 210 -19.25 0.02 -1.91
C GLU A 210 -19.96 0.80 -0.79
N ARG A 211 -19.20 1.55 0.03
CA ARG A 211 -19.76 2.39 1.09
C ARG A 211 -20.69 3.46 0.51
N LEU A 212 -20.27 4.14 -0.56
CA LEU A 212 -21.07 5.19 -1.21
C LEU A 212 -22.34 4.63 -1.85
N ALA A 213 -22.24 3.48 -2.52
CA ALA A 213 -23.39 2.78 -3.08
C ALA A 213 -24.38 2.37 -1.98
N MET A 214 -23.91 1.83 -0.85
CA MET A 214 -24.78 1.46 0.27
C MET A 214 -25.55 2.67 0.84
N ILE A 215 -24.89 3.82 1.03
CA ILE A 215 -25.56 5.04 1.52
C ILE A 215 -26.63 5.49 0.53
N ARG A 216 -26.29 5.56 -0.76
CA ARG A 216 -27.22 5.91 -1.84
C ARG A 216 -28.42 4.98 -1.86
N ASP A 217 -28.19 3.67 -1.88
CA ASP A 217 -29.24 2.67 -2.05
C ASP A 217 -30.20 2.67 -0.85
N GLN A 218 -29.69 2.82 0.38
CA GLN A 218 -30.53 2.98 1.57
C GLN A 218 -31.33 4.29 1.57
N ALA A 219 -30.74 5.39 1.10
CA ALA A 219 -31.44 6.66 0.99
C ALA A 219 -32.59 6.58 -0.04
N ILE A 220 -32.34 6.01 -1.22
CA ILE A 220 -33.36 5.77 -2.24
C ILE A 220 -34.45 4.84 -1.71
N ALA A 221 -34.09 3.74 -1.05
CA ALA A 221 -35.05 2.80 -0.49
C ALA A 221 -36.00 3.48 0.51
N ARG A 222 -35.45 4.29 1.41
CA ARG A 222 -36.24 5.08 2.37
C ARG A 222 -37.19 6.06 1.67
N VAL A 223 -36.71 6.81 0.68
CA VAL A 223 -37.54 7.77 -0.07
C VAL A 223 -38.67 7.05 -0.80
N ASN A 224 -38.39 5.91 -1.44
CA ASN A 224 -39.40 5.13 -2.13
C ASN A 224 -40.50 4.64 -1.18
N VAL A 225 -40.14 4.13 0.01
CA VAL A 225 -41.13 3.71 1.01
C VAL A 225 -41.99 4.89 1.47
N ARG A 226 -41.38 6.05 1.77
CA ARG A 226 -42.11 7.25 2.20
C ARG A 226 -43.05 7.78 1.12
N ARG A 227 -42.57 7.84 -0.14
CA ARG A 227 -43.36 8.28 -1.29
C ARG A 227 -44.56 7.38 -1.56
N LEU A 228 -44.41 6.06 -1.41
CA LEU A 228 -45.52 5.11 -1.58
C LEU A 228 -46.60 5.24 -0.49
N SER A 229 -46.23 5.73 0.70
CA SER A 229 -47.15 5.97 1.81
C SER A 229 -47.71 7.40 1.86
N ALA A 230 -47.25 8.30 0.98
CA ALA A 230 -47.60 9.71 0.99
C ALA A 230 -48.88 9.98 0.18
N ASP A 231 -49.57 11.07 0.51
CA ASP A 231 -50.71 11.55 -0.26
C ASP A 231 -50.28 12.01 -1.67
N ALA A 232 -51.18 11.92 -2.65
CA ALA A 232 -50.89 12.26 -4.04
C ALA A 232 -50.48 13.73 -4.26
N ALA A 233 -50.85 14.62 -3.35
CA ALA A 233 -50.48 16.04 -3.38
C ALA A 233 -49.22 16.36 -2.55
N ASP A 234 -48.60 15.36 -1.93
CA ASP A 234 -47.45 15.56 -1.05
C ASP A 234 -46.19 15.88 -1.86
N THR A 235 -45.63 17.06 -1.59
CA THR A 235 -44.41 17.57 -2.21
C THR A 235 -43.20 17.53 -1.28
N THR A 236 -43.28 16.80 -0.17
CA THR A 236 -42.22 16.71 0.85
C THR A 236 -40.94 16.08 0.28
N ASN A 237 -39.80 16.69 0.58
CA ASN A 237 -38.50 16.06 0.38
C ASN A 237 -38.28 14.98 1.44
N TRP A 238 -38.43 13.72 1.05
CA TRP A 238 -38.35 12.56 1.95
C TRP A 238 -36.94 12.08 2.28
N TYR A 239 -35.91 12.70 1.70
CA TYR A 239 -34.52 12.37 2.00
C TYR A 239 -34.19 12.67 3.48
N PRO A 240 -33.27 11.89 4.11
CA PRO A 240 -32.88 12.12 5.49
C PRO A 240 -32.37 13.54 5.73
N TYR A 241 -32.81 14.17 6.80
CA TYR A 241 -32.30 15.47 7.24
C TYR A 241 -31.57 15.31 8.57
N SER A 242 -30.59 16.16 8.84
CA SER A 242 -29.93 16.19 10.15
C SER A 242 -30.80 16.93 11.17
N TYR A 243 -30.95 16.39 12.37
CA TYR A 243 -31.50 17.12 13.52
C TYR A 243 -30.53 17.06 14.69
N ALA A 244 -30.51 18.10 15.54
CA ALA A 244 -29.59 18.17 16.67
C ALA A 244 -29.80 16.98 17.62
N THR A 245 -28.70 16.35 18.05
CA THR A 245 -28.72 15.27 19.04
C THR A 245 -29.34 15.77 20.34
N GLY A 246 -30.48 15.18 20.74
CA GLY A 246 -31.23 15.58 21.94
C GLY A 246 -32.34 16.62 21.70
N ALA A 247 -32.52 17.11 20.47
CA ALA A 247 -33.68 17.93 20.12
C ALA A 247 -34.90 17.05 19.76
N PRO A 248 -36.13 17.53 19.99
CA PRO A 248 -37.33 16.84 19.53
C PRO A 248 -37.27 16.66 18.00
N THR A 249 -38.07 15.73 17.51
CA THR A 249 -38.31 15.35 16.10
C THR A 249 -38.77 16.48 15.17
N THR A 250 -38.57 17.74 15.55
CA THR A 250 -38.89 18.91 14.75
C THR A 250 -37.78 19.15 13.73
N PRO A 251 -38.07 19.05 12.43
CA PRO A 251 -37.11 19.34 11.38
C PRO A 251 -36.70 20.81 11.47
N SER A 252 -35.46 21.06 11.87
CA SER A 252 -34.81 22.33 11.58
C SER A 252 -33.68 22.00 10.62
N PRO A 253 -33.89 22.13 9.29
CA PRO A 253 -32.76 22.13 8.38
C PRO A 253 -31.79 23.19 8.88
N ASN A 254 -30.56 22.79 9.16
CA ASN A 254 -29.53 23.74 9.53
C ASN A 254 -29.12 24.48 8.26
N MET A 255 -29.96 25.43 7.83
CA MET A 255 -29.75 26.27 6.64
C MET A 255 -28.61 27.28 6.83
N ALA A 256 -27.76 27.12 7.86
CA ALA A 256 -26.52 27.88 7.98
C ALA A 256 -25.60 27.49 6.81
N GLY A 257 -25.49 28.37 5.81
CA GLY A 257 -24.80 28.09 4.55
C GLY A 257 -25.73 27.61 3.42
N SER A 258 -26.94 28.17 3.32
CA SER A 258 -27.94 27.78 2.31
C SER A 258 -27.77 28.37 0.91
N ASP A 259 -26.70 29.14 0.66
CA ASP A 259 -26.45 29.66 -0.69
C ASP A 259 -25.87 28.55 -1.56
N ALA A 260 -26.73 27.91 -2.37
CA ALA A 260 -26.32 26.83 -3.26
C ALA A 260 -25.30 27.29 -4.33
N SER A 261 -25.20 28.58 -4.65
CA SER A 261 -24.18 29.09 -5.57
C SER A 261 -22.77 29.03 -4.96
N VAL A 262 -22.67 29.16 -3.63
CA VAL A 262 -21.42 29.05 -2.86
C VAL A 262 -21.19 27.61 -2.38
N ASN A 263 -22.27 26.88 -2.10
CA ASN A 263 -22.23 25.51 -1.57
C ASN A 263 -22.36 24.46 -2.67
N GLN A 264 -21.88 24.79 -3.88
CA GLN A 264 -21.71 23.84 -4.98
C GLN A 264 -23.00 23.06 -5.30
N GLY A 265 -24.14 23.74 -5.33
CA GLY A 265 -25.46 23.17 -5.63
C GLY A 265 -26.25 22.68 -4.42
N CYS A 266 -25.72 22.74 -3.19
CA CYS A 266 -26.45 22.28 -2.00
C CYS A 266 -27.19 23.43 -1.29
N TRP A 267 -28.52 23.33 -1.21
CA TRP A 267 -29.37 24.31 -0.52
C TRP A 267 -29.47 24.06 1.00
N ASP A 268 -29.37 22.80 1.43
CA ASP A 268 -29.51 22.39 2.84
C ASP A 268 -28.17 22.37 3.60
N GLY A 269 -27.08 22.77 2.93
CA GLY A 269 -25.70 22.65 3.43
C GLY A 269 -25.14 21.22 3.37
N TRP A 270 -23.82 21.11 3.37
CA TRP A 270 -23.13 19.81 3.34
C TRP A 270 -22.88 19.26 4.74
N TYR A 271 -23.50 18.13 5.04
CA TYR A 271 -23.39 17.45 6.33
C TYR A 271 -22.26 16.43 6.30
N GLN A 272 -21.31 16.56 7.22
CA GLN A 272 -20.25 15.56 7.41
C GLN A 272 -20.84 14.31 8.05
N LEU A 273 -20.84 13.19 7.33
CA LEU A 273 -21.53 11.98 7.77
C LEU A 273 -20.89 11.29 8.98
N ASN A 274 -19.64 11.63 9.30
CA ASN A 274 -18.93 11.15 10.49
C ASN A 274 -19.00 12.11 11.68
N ALA A 275 -19.68 13.26 11.56
CA ALA A 275 -19.78 14.23 12.65
C ALA A 275 -20.77 13.80 13.73
N ALA A 276 -20.42 14.02 15.00
CA ALA A 276 -21.22 13.57 16.15
C ALA A 276 -22.61 14.23 16.24
N ASN A 277 -22.78 15.41 15.63
CA ASN A 277 -24.04 16.16 15.58
C ASN A 277 -24.85 15.88 14.30
N VAL A 278 -24.44 14.91 13.48
CA VAL A 278 -25.11 14.52 12.23
C VAL A 278 -25.68 13.10 12.37
N ASN A 279 -26.98 12.95 12.11
CA ASN A 279 -27.70 11.69 12.32
C ASN A 279 -28.35 11.12 11.05
N ILE A 280 -27.79 11.45 9.88
CA ILE A 280 -28.25 10.92 8.58
C ILE A 280 -28.00 9.42 8.47
N LEU A 281 -26.79 8.95 8.80
CA LEU A 281 -26.46 7.52 8.69
C LEU A 281 -27.28 6.62 9.64
N PRO A 282 -27.47 6.97 10.93
CA PRO A 282 -28.39 6.23 11.81
C PRO A 282 -29.81 6.12 11.27
N GLN A 283 -30.33 7.16 10.61
CA GLN A 283 -31.65 7.13 9.96
C GLN A 283 -31.74 6.15 8.78
N LEU A 284 -30.60 5.77 8.22
CA LEU A 284 -30.45 4.76 7.16
C LEU A 284 -30.05 3.39 7.71
N GLY A 285 -29.92 3.23 9.02
CA GLY A 285 -29.42 1.99 9.64
C GLY A 285 -27.93 1.75 9.43
N LEU A 286 -27.15 2.78 9.09
CA LEU A 286 -25.72 2.71 8.81
C LEU A 286 -24.90 3.35 9.94
N THR A 287 -23.68 2.85 10.16
CA THR A 287 -22.78 3.36 11.20
C THR A 287 -21.85 4.44 10.66
N ALA A 288 -21.66 5.51 11.44
CA ALA A 288 -20.78 6.63 11.06
C ALA A 288 -19.30 6.22 10.92
N ALA A 289 -18.83 5.29 11.74
CA ALA A 289 -17.45 4.82 11.71
C ALA A 289 -17.08 4.10 10.41
N GLN A 290 -18.03 3.40 9.79
CA GLN A 290 -17.79 2.64 8.55
C GLN A 290 -18.18 3.43 7.30
N TYR A 291 -19.34 4.10 7.32
CA TYR A 291 -19.94 4.72 6.14
C TYR A 291 -19.78 6.26 6.12
N GLY A 292 -19.32 6.88 7.19
CA GLY A 292 -19.08 8.33 7.22
C GLY A 292 -17.73 8.76 6.62
N ILE A 293 -16.88 7.79 6.27
CA ILE A 293 -15.53 8.01 5.78
C ILE A 293 -15.18 7.08 4.61
N THR A 294 -14.28 7.54 3.75
CA THR A 294 -13.64 6.71 2.71
C THR A 294 -12.72 5.67 3.36
N ALA A 295 -12.23 4.71 2.58
CA ALA A 295 -11.26 3.73 3.07
C ALA A 295 -9.95 4.37 3.56
N TRP A 296 -9.61 5.57 3.06
CA TRP A 296 -8.44 6.36 3.48
C TRP A 296 -8.72 7.27 4.68
N GLY A 297 -9.95 7.29 5.20
CA GLY A 297 -10.33 8.12 6.35
C GLY A 297 -10.77 9.55 6.00
N ALA A 298 -10.85 9.91 4.71
CA ALA A 298 -11.46 11.19 4.33
C ALA A 298 -12.95 11.16 4.66
N ARG A 299 -13.50 12.28 5.15
CA ARG A 299 -14.94 12.38 5.41
C ARG A 299 -15.76 12.35 4.12
N ILE A 300 -16.93 11.74 4.20
CA ILE A 300 -17.97 11.79 3.18
C ILE A 300 -18.99 12.84 3.61
N GLU A 301 -19.41 13.68 2.69
CA GLU A 301 -20.43 14.71 2.96
C GLU A 301 -21.72 14.43 2.19
N TYR A 302 -22.84 14.83 2.76
CA TYR A 302 -24.17 14.60 2.24
C TYR A 302 -24.95 15.91 2.12
N CYS A 303 -25.73 16.02 1.05
CA CYS A 303 -26.69 17.08 0.83
C CYS A 303 -28.07 16.48 0.56
N ARG A 304 -29.09 16.94 1.29
CA ARG A 304 -30.48 16.49 1.13
C ARG A 304 -31.19 17.14 -0.05
N ASP A 305 -30.80 18.37 -0.36
CA ASP A 305 -31.44 19.24 -1.35
C ASP A 305 -30.37 19.76 -2.32
N TYR A 306 -29.89 18.84 -3.15
CA TYR A 306 -28.82 19.09 -4.10
C TYR A 306 -29.41 19.42 -5.47
N ASP A 307 -29.21 20.66 -5.91
CA ASP A 307 -29.65 21.13 -7.21
C ASP A 307 -28.54 21.94 -7.90
N PRO A 308 -27.71 21.30 -8.74
CA PRO A 308 -26.62 21.98 -9.42
C PRO A 308 -27.11 23.00 -10.46
N ALA A 309 -28.40 22.93 -10.87
CA ALA A 309 -29.02 23.87 -11.79
C ALA A 309 -29.59 25.11 -11.09
N LEU A 310 -29.55 25.18 -9.75
CA LEU A 310 -29.98 26.33 -8.95
C LEU A 310 -31.43 26.80 -9.23
N ARG A 311 -32.36 25.85 -9.43
CA ARG A 311 -33.78 26.11 -9.67
C ARG A 311 -34.51 26.62 -8.42
N GLY A 312 -33.99 26.32 -7.24
CA GLY A 312 -34.47 26.83 -5.95
C GLY A 312 -34.44 25.78 -4.84
N ALA A 313 -34.49 26.22 -3.59
CA ALA A 313 -34.58 25.32 -2.44
C ALA A 313 -35.88 24.49 -2.47
N ASN A 314 -35.76 23.21 -2.13
CA ASN A 314 -36.83 22.22 -2.03
C ASN A 314 -37.68 22.14 -3.31
N SER A 315 -37.02 22.24 -4.46
CA SER A 315 -37.67 22.23 -5.77
C SER A 315 -37.82 20.80 -6.28
N LEU A 316 -39.03 20.46 -6.76
CA LEU A 316 -39.27 19.18 -7.41
C LEU A 316 -38.60 19.12 -8.81
N PRO A 317 -38.11 17.93 -9.25
CA PRO A 317 -37.87 16.72 -8.46
C PRO A 317 -36.75 16.90 -7.42
N HIS A 318 -36.98 16.36 -6.22
CA HIS A 318 -36.01 16.39 -5.12
C HIS A 318 -34.84 15.45 -5.41
N TYR A 319 -33.61 15.95 -5.22
CA TYR A 319 -32.39 15.17 -5.34
C TYR A 319 -31.53 15.33 -4.09
N ALA A 320 -30.90 14.24 -3.69
CA ALA A 320 -29.82 14.26 -2.71
C ALA A 320 -28.49 13.98 -3.40
N ALA A 321 -27.40 14.32 -2.73
CA ALA A 321 -26.07 13.99 -3.21
C ALA A 321 -25.12 13.61 -2.09
N LEU A 322 -24.16 12.76 -2.42
CA LEU A 322 -22.94 12.58 -1.66
C LEU A 322 -21.80 13.30 -2.38
N ARG A 323 -20.85 13.82 -1.60
CA ARG A 323 -19.59 14.30 -2.15
C ARG A 323 -18.36 13.81 -1.40
N ILE A 324 -17.30 13.61 -2.17
CA ILE A 324 -15.94 13.26 -1.70
C ILE A 324 -14.91 14.05 -2.52
N ASN A 325 -13.68 14.17 -2.03
CA ASN A 325 -12.57 14.68 -2.84
C ASN A 325 -12.22 13.67 -3.95
N MET A 326 -11.97 14.13 -5.17
CA MET A 326 -11.60 13.26 -6.29
C MET A 326 -10.21 12.63 -6.14
N ASN A 327 -9.31 13.28 -5.39
CA ASN A 327 -7.99 12.75 -5.02
C ASN A 327 -8.11 11.83 -3.79
N VAL A 328 -8.87 10.74 -3.95
CA VAL A 328 -9.38 9.90 -2.86
C VAL A 328 -8.30 9.33 -1.95
N SER A 329 -7.11 9.02 -2.49
CA SER A 329 -6.01 8.40 -1.74
C SER A 329 -5.25 9.37 -0.84
N GLN A 330 -5.43 10.68 -1.01
CA GLN A 330 -4.75 11.69 -0.20
C GLN A 330 -5.45 11.92 1.15
N ALA A 331 -6.55 11.21 1.41
CA ALA A 331 -7.38 11.38 2.61
C ALA A 331 -7.87 12.83 2.81
N LEU A 332 -7.99 13.60 1.73
CA LEU A 332 -8.45 14.98 1.78
C LEU A 332 -9.97 15.05 1.93
N PRO A 333 -10.50 15.99 2.73
CA PRO A 333 -11.93 16.26 2.74
C PRO A 333 -12.40 16.87 1.40
N PRO A 334 -13.72 16.89 1.13
CA PRO A 334 -14.28 17.68 0.04
C PRO A 334 -13.80 19.14 0.07
N ASN A 335 -13.48 19.69 -1.09
CA ASN A 335 -13.01 21.07 -1.24
C ASN A 335 -14.20 22.03 -1.34
N ASN A 336 -14.39 22.91 -0.36
CA ASN A 336 -15.49 23.88 -0.37
C ASN A 336 -15.32 25.00 -1.42
N THR A 337 -14.12 25.19 -1.95
CA THR A 337 -13.79 26.31 -2.85
C THR A 337 -13.81 25.89 -4.31
N LEU A 338 -13.21 24.74 -4.64
CA LEU A 338 -13.08 24.26 -6.02
C LEU A 338 -13.97 23.04 -6.23
N GLN A 339 -15.07 23.23 -6.97
CA GLN A 339 -16.00 22.15 -7.30
C GLN A 339 -15.33 21.04 -8.14
N SER A 340 -14.35 21.40 -8.97
CA SER A 340 -13.58 20.46 -9.81
C SER A 340 -12.84 19.41 -9.01
N ASP A 341 -12.50 19.69 -7.75
CA ASP A 341 -11.78 18.76 -6.87
C ASP A 341 -12.72 17.75 -6.20
N ASN A 342 -14.03 17.88 -6.41
CA ASN A 342 -15.04 17.05 -5.78
C ASN A 342 -15.72 16.13 -6.78
N LEU A 343 -16.07 14.95 -6.28
CA LEU A 343 -16.93 14.00 -6.93
C LEU A 343 -18.33 14.14 -6.34
N PHE A 344 -19.36 14.22 -7.17
CA PHE A 344 -20.75 14.26 -6.74
C PHE A 344 -21.48 12.99 -7.18
N ILE A 345 -22.20 12.36 -6.25
CA ILE A 345 -23.03 11.18 -6.52
C ILE A 345 -24.46 11.57 -6.18
N THR A 346 -25.23 11.88 -7.23
CA THR A 346 -26.62 12.33 -7.12
C THR A 346 -27.59 11.16 -7.14
N PHE A 347 -28.68 11.25 -6.41
CA PHE A 347 -29.75 10.24 -6.39
C PHE A 347 -31.11 10.82 -6.05
#